data_AF-A0A2V9G0W9-F1
#
_entry.id   AF-A0A2V9G0W9-F1
#
_cell.length_a   1.000
_cell.length_b   1.000
_cell.length_c   1.000
_cell.angle_alpha   90.00
_cell.angle_beta   90.00
_cell.angle_gamma   90.00
#
_symmetry.space_group_name_H-M   'P 1'
#
loop_
_entity.id
_entity.type
_entity.pdbx_description
1 polymer ?
#
loop_
_entity_poly.entity_id
_entity_poly.type
_entity_poly.pdbx_seq_one_letter_code
_entity_poly.pdbx_strand_id
1 'polypeptide(L)'
;MILRLRDAYGVTALLATHRLQDGFALANFHFDPETKRVVRNAANGNPAAAANAARTRFLVYRDGGIYFEGEPGEIANTEDPYLKRFLV
;
A
#
# COMPACT_ATOMS: atom_id res chain seq x y z
N MET A 1 13.58 3.12 1.62
CA MET A 1 14.08 3.56 0.30
C MET A 1 12.97 3.66 -0.76
N ILE A 2 11.93 2.83 -0.72
CA ILE A 2 10.86 2.83 -1.74
C ILE A 2 9.93 4.06 -1.68
N LEU A 3 9.45 4.46 -0.49
CA LEU A 3 8.55 5.63 -0.33
C LEU A 3 9.11 6.93 -0.93
N ARG A 4 10.39 7.22 -0.66
CA ARG A 4 11.04 8.44 -1.16
C ARG A 4 11.14 8.45 -2.68
N LEU A 5 11.44 7.32 -3.32
CA LEU A 5 11.50 7.23 -4.78
C LEU A 5 10.12 7.39 -5.41
N ARG A 6 9.11 6.72 -4.84
CA ARG A 6 7.72 6.83 -5.29
C ARG A 6 7.20 8.27 -5.18
N ASP A 7 7.38 8.90 -4.02
CA ASP A 7 6.67 10.15 -3.70
C ASP A 7 7.47 11.40 -4.09
N ALA A 8 8.80 11.39 -3.99
CA ALA A 8 9.61 12.57 -4.35
C ALA A 8 9.99 12.61 -5.84
N TYR A 9 10.05 11.46 -6.52
CA TYR A 9 10.48 11.37 -7.91
C TYR A 9 9.40 10.83 -8.86
N GLY A 10 8.19 10.52 -8.35
CA GLY A 10 7.07 10.08 -9.18
C GLY A 10 7.27 8.74 -9.88
N VAL A 11 8.15 7.89 -9.36
CA VAL A 11 8.52 6.61 -9.99
C VAL A 11 7.49 5.53 -9.64
N THR A 12 7.09 4.73 -10.63
CA THR A 12 6.30 3.51 -10.39
C THR A 12 7.13 2.49 -9.62
N ALA A 13 6.61 2.01 -8.49
CA ALA A 13 7.31 1.05 -7.63
C ALA A 13 6.48 -0.22 -7.45
N LEU A 14 7.15 -1.37 -7.44
CA LEU A 14 6.59 -2.68 -7.10
C LEU A 14 7.35 -3.23 -5.90
N LEU A 15 6.63 -3.64 -4.85
CA LEU A 15 7.20 -4.38 -3.73
C LEU A 15 6.65 -5.80 -3.73
N ALA A 16 7.53 -6.78 -3.95
CA ALA A 16 7.21 -8.19 -3.71
C ALA A 16 7.63 -8.56 -2.27
N THR A 17 6.66 -8.91 -1.44
CA THR A 17 6.91 -9.30 -0.04
C THR A 17 5.93 -10.38 0.41
N HIS A 18 6.35 -11.21 1.36
CA HIS A 18 5.49 -12.16 2.06
C HIS A 18 4.81 -11.52 3.29
N ARG A 19 5.25 -10.33 3.72
CA ARG A 19 4.71 -9.62 4.88
C ARG A 19 3.69 -8.60 4.43
N LEU A 20 2.42 -8.90 4.64
CA LEU A 20 1.33 -8.00 4.24
C LEU A 20 1.38 -6.66 4.98
N GLN A 21 1.85 -6.68 6.24
CA GLN A 21 2.11 -5.49 7.07
C GLN A 21 2.99 -4.44 6.37
N ASP A 22 4.04 -4.87 5.64
CA ASP A 22 4.94 -3.96 4.93
C ASP A 22 4.24 -3.30 3.74
N GLY A 23 3.37 -4.05 3.05
CA GLY A 23 2.50 -3.51 2.01
C GLY A 23 1.52 -2.47 2.57
N PHE A 24 0.93 -2.72 3.75
CA PHE A 24 0.05 -1.74 4.39
C PHE A 24 0.79 -0.49 4.84
N ALA A 25 2.04 -0.62 5.28
CA ALA A 25 2.88 0.53 5.56
C ALA A 25 3.14 1.36 4.29
N LEU A 26 3.35 0.73 3.14
CA LEU A 26 3.46 1.47 1.87
C LEU A 26 2.16 2.13 1.45
N ALA A 27 1.02 1.45 1.63
CA ALA A 27 -0.29 1.94 1.22
C ALA A 27 -0.79 3.10 2.09
N ASN A 28 -0.49 3.08 3.38
CA ASN A 28 -1.01 4.05 4.35
C ASN A 28 -0.07 5.22 4.64
N PHE A 29 1.17 5.20 4.13
CA PHE A 29 2.14 6.25 4.36
C PHE A 29 2.73 6.78 3.05
N HIS A 30 3.11 8.05 3.05
CA HIS A 30 3.87 8.67 1.97
C HIS A 30 5.06 9.47 2.53
N PHE A 31 6.06 9.68 1.70
CA PHE A 31 7.17 10.56 2.00
C PHE A 31 6.83 11.99 1.57
N ASP A 32 6.82 12.91 2.52
CA ASP A 32 6.67 14.34 2.28
C ASP A 32 8.06 14.95 1.97
N PRO A 33 8.28 15.48 0.75
CA PRO A 33 9.56 16.07 0.36
C PRO A 33 9.85 17.40 1.06
N GLU A 34 8.83 18.15 1.51
CA GLU A 34 8.99 19.45 2.18
C GLU A 34 9.50 19.24 3.62
N THR A 35 8.84 18.37 4.38
CA THR A 35 9.23 18.06 5.76
C THR A 35 10.29 16.97 5.86
N LYS A 36 10.62 16.30 4.73
CA LYS A 36 11.56 15.17 4.61
C LYS A 36 11.23 14.01 5.56
N ARG A 37 9.94 13.78 5.82
CA ARG A 37 9.44 12.77 6.76
C ARG A 37 8.43 11.83 6.11
N VAL A 38 8.31 10.64 6.68
CA VAL A 38 7.24 9.70 6.34
C VAL A 38 6.03 10.09 7.17
N VAL A 39 4.93 10.43 6.49
CA VAL A 39 3.68 10.88 7.08
C VAL A 39 2.56 9.92 6.69
N ARG A 40 1.56 9.76 7.58
CA ARG A 40 0.40 8.92 7.31
C ARG A 40 -0.50 9.63 6.29
N ASN A 41 -1.09 8.86 5.39
CA ASN A 41 -2.16 9.32 4.51
C ASN A 41 -3.34 9.72 5.42
N ALA A 42 -3.57 11.02 5.58
CA ALA A 42 -4.62 11.52 6.44
C ALA A 42 -5.99 11.27 5.80
N ALA A 43 -6.91 10.65 6.54
CA ALA A 43 -8.32 10.55 6.16
C ALA A 43 -9.05 11.91 6.19
N ASN A 44 -8.41 12.95 6.75
CA ASN A 44 -9.04 14.22 7.08
C ASN A 44 -8.76 15.32 6.03
N GLY A 45 -9.05 15.04 4.76
CA GLY A 45 -9.29 16.09 3.77
C GLY A 45 -8.07 16.78 3.16
N ASN A 46 -6.84 16.26 3.30
CA ASN A 46 -5.72 16.73 2.46
C ASN A 46 -5.77 16.00 1.10
N PRO A 47 -6.13 16.67 -0.01
CA PRO A 47 -6.30 16.04 -1.32
C PRO A 47 -5.02 15.36 -1.83
N ALA A 48 -3.84 15.87 -1.45
CA ALA A 48 -2.56 15.23 -1.81
C ALA A 48 -2.35 13.89 -1.09
N ALA A 49 -2.81 13.76 0.16
CA ALA A 49 -2.73 12.53 0.92
C ALA A 49 -3.76 11.49 0.44
N ALA A 50 -4.96 11.94 0.04
CA ALA A 50 -5.99 11.08 -0.54
C ALA A 50 -5.58 10.53 -1.92
N ALA A 51 -4.91 11.34 -2.75
CA ALA A 51 -4.41 10.92 -4.06
C ALA A 51 -3.32 9.84 -3.99
N ASN A 52 -2.51 9.83 -2.91
CA ASN A 52 -1.45 8.83 -2.72
C ASN A 52 -1.96 7.51 -2.14
N ALA A 53 -3.01 7.53 -1.30
CA ALA A 53 -3.65 6.31 -0.79
C ALA A 53 -4.29 5.49 -1.92
N ALA A 54 -4.92 6.15 -2.90
CA ALA A 54 -5.57 5.51 -4.04
C ALA A 54 -4.61 4.87 -5.06
N ARG A 55 -3.29 5.07 -4.95
CA ARG A 55 -2.31 4.57 -5.94
C ARG A 55 -1.73 3.20 -5.63
N THR A 56 -1.87 2.70 -4.41
CA THR A 56 -1.24 1.43 -4.01
C THR A 56 -2.24 0.29 -4.10
N ARG A 57 -2.03 -0.62 -5.05
CA ARG A 57 -2.83 -1.83 -5.23
C ARG A 57 -2.09 -3.05 -4.68
N PHE A 58 -2.82 -3.95 -4.05
CA PHE A 58 -2.30 -5.24 -3.60
C PHE A 58 -2.58 -6.29 -4.64
N LEU A 59 -1.57 -7.13 -4.88
CA LEU A 59 -1.66 -8.26 -5.78
C LEU A 59 -1.13 -9.49 -5.06
N VAL A 60 -1.98 -10.50 -4.90
CA VAL A 60 -1.64 -11.77 -4.27
C VAL A 60 -1.62 -12.82 -5.36
N TYR A 61 -0.48 -13.49 -5.51
CA TYR A 61 -0.32 -14.60 -6.42
C TYR A 61 -0.45 -15.92 -5.68
N ARG A 62 -1.13 -16.89 -6.29
CA ARG A 62 -1.26 -18.25 -5.77
C ARG A 62 -1.41 -19.22 -6.93
N ASP A 63 -0.76 -20.37 -6.83
CA ASP A 63 -0.88 -21.48 -7.80
C ASP A 63 -0.65 -21.04 -9.26
N GLY A 64 0.23 -20.06 -9.48
CA GLY A 64 0.56 -19.53 -10.80
C GLY A 64 -0.43 -18.50 -11.37
N GLY A 65 -1.46 -18.12 -10.61
CA GLY A 65 -2.44 -17.11 -10.99
C GLY A 65 -2.53 -15.93 -10.03
N ILE A 66 -3.23 -14.88 -10.45
CA ILE A 66 -3.64 -13.78 -9.57
C ILE A 66 -4.82 -14.28 -8.73
N TYR A 67 -4.57 -14.45 -7.44
CA TYR A 67 -5.57 -14.88 -6.47
C TYR A 67 -6.42 -13.72 -5.97
N PHE A 68 -5.79 -12.56 -5.76
CA PHE A 68 -6.46 -11.35 -5.32
C PHE A 68 -5.79 -10.13 -5.94
N GLU A 69 -6.59 -9.18 -6.40
CA GLU A 69 -6.16 -7.85 -6.76
C GLU A 69 -7.16 -6.84 -6.20
N GLY A 70 -6.67 -5.83 -5.48
CA GLY A 70 -7.55 -4.82 -4.90
C GLY A 70 -6.85 -3.71 -4.15
N GLU A 71 -7.65 -2.84 -3.57
CA GLU A 71 -7.20 -1.75 -2.71
C GLU A 71 -6.85 -2.25 -1.30
N PRO A 72 -6.08 -1.47 -0.52
CA PRO A 72 -5.71 -1.82 0.85
C PRO A 72 -6.94 -2.08 1.75
N GLY A 73 -8.03 -1.34 1.54
CA GLY A 73 -9.27 -1.53 2.29
C GLY A 73 -9.99 -2.84 1.95
N GLU A 74 -9.92 -3.29 0.70
CA GLU A 74 -10.58 -4.52 0.24
C GLU A 74 -9.89 -5.77 0.78
N ILE A 75 -8.55 -5.77 0.77
CA ILE A 75 -7.78 -6.88 1.36
C ILE A 75 -7.89 -6.90 2.89
N ALA A 76 -7.98 -5.75 3.55
CA ALA A 76 -8.13 -5.68 5.00
C ALA A 76 -9.49 -6.19 5.49
N ASN A 77 -10.56 -5.96 4.71
CA ASN A 77 -11.92 -6.37 5.04
C ASN A 77 -12.33 -7.70 4.38
N THR A 78 -11.39 -8.41 3.74
CA THR A 78 -11.71 -9.66 3.07
C THR A 78 -12.15 -10.73 4.06
N GLU A 79 -13.17 -11.52 3.71
CA GLU A 79 -13.58 -12.67 4.50
C GLU A 79 -12.77 -13.94 4.21
N ASP A 80 -11.88 -13.87 3.21
CA ASP A 80 -11.12 -15.01 2.69
C ASP A 80 -10.22 -15.67 3.77
N PRO A 81 -10.40 -16.97 4.07
CA PRO A 81 -9.62 -17.68 5.08
C PRO A 81 -8.12 -17.78 4.79
N TYR A 82 -7.71 -17.71 3.53
CA TYR A 82 -6.31 -17.73 3.12
C TYR A 82 -5.67 -16.36 3.37
N LEU A 83 -6.29 -15.28 2.89
CA LEU A 83 -5.76 -13.92 3.06
C LEU A 83 -5.71 -13.52 4.54
N LYS A 84 -6.70 -13.93 5.33
CA LYS A 84 -6.74 -13.70 6.78
C LYS A 84 -5.52 -14.26 7.52
N ARG A 85 -4.89 -15.34 7.05
CA ARG A 85 -3.68 -15.90 7.70
C ARG A 85 -2.49 -14.96 7.64
N PHE A 86 -2.46 -14.05 6.68
CA PHE A 86 -1.37 -13.09 6.48
C PHE A 86 -1.66 -11.71 7.10
N LEU A 87 -2.88 -11.51 7.63
CA LEU A 87 -3.31 -10.29 8.30
C LEU A 87 -3.04 -10.30 9.82
N VAL A 88 -2.67 -11.44 10.39
CA VAL A 88 -2.41 -11.64 11.83
C VAL A 88 -1.02 -11.14 12.23
#